data_AF-A0A2G5W3B6-F1
#
_entry.id   AF-A0A2G5W3B6-F1
#
_cell.length_a   1.000
_cell.length_b   1.000
_cell.length_c   1.000
_cell.angle_alpha   90.00
_cell.angle_beta   90.00
_cell.angle_gamma   90.00
#
_symmetry.space_group_name_H-M   'P 1'
#
loop_
_entity.id
_entity.type
_entity.pdbx_description
1 polymer ?
#
loop_
_entity_poly.entity_id
_entity_poly.type
_entity_poly.pdbx_seq_one_letter_code
_entity_poly.pdbx_strand_id
1 'polypeptide(L)'
;MRADVEKKQPIDQALVRDYLIAAHGNFEEVQKLIEQEPDLVHAVMNWGGDDWESGLGAAAHTGNRDIAEYLLAKGARMDIFAAAMLGELEIVKTLLKWYPSWDELKGPHGIPLLRHAAVGGAQSAPVLEYLQSIKLEVV
;
A
#
# COMPACT_ATOMS: atom_id res chain seq x y z
N MET A 1 2.73 -6.49 -36.39
CA MET A 1 4.01 -5.83 -36.06
C MET A 1 3.72 -4.86 -34.92
N ARG A 2 4.28 -5.08 -33.73
CA ARG A 2 4.33 -4.00 -32.73
C ARG A 2 5.32 -2.99 -33.30
N ALA A 3 4.89 -1.73 -33.43
CA ALA A 3 5.82 -0.65 -33.75
C ALA A 3 7.01 -0.71 -32.77
N ASP A 4 8.21 -0.42 -33.26
CA ASP A 4 9.40 -0.22 -32.42
C ASP A 4 9.15 0.98 -31.50
N VAL A 5 8.41 0.74 -30.41
CA VAL A 5 8.29 1.69 -29.31
C VAL A 5 9.65 1.67 -28.64
N GLU A 6 10.33 2.81 -28.69
CA GLU A 6 11.58 3.06 -28.00
C GLU A 6 11.47 2.49 -26.58
N LYS A 7 12.34 1.54 -26.22
CA LYS A 7 12.29 0.87 -24.92
C LYS A 7 12.56 1.93 -23.85
N LYS A 8 11.52 2.36 -23.11
CA LYS A 8 11.69 3.17 -21.91
C LYS A 8 12.70 2.49 -21.00
N GLN A 9 13.71 3.25 -20.57
CA GLN A 9 14.65 2.79 -19.57
C GLN A 9 13.94 2.62 -18.22
N PRO A 10 14.46 1.78 -17.30
CA PRO A 10 13.97 1.76 -15.92
C PRO A 10 14.02 3.16 -15.30
N ILE A 11 13.03 3.47 -14.45
CA ILE A 11 13.00 4.72 -13.68
C ILE A 11 14.24 4.78 -12.79
N ASP A 12 14.81 5.97 -12.65
CA ASP A 12 15.96 6.21 -11.77
C ASP A 12 15.64 5.79 -10.32
N GLN A 13 16.56 5.05 -9.70
CA GLN A 13 16.35 4.48 -8.37
C GLN A 13 16.30 5.55 -7.27
N ALA A 14 17.00 6.68 -7.43
CA ALA A 14 16.90 7.78 -6.48
C ALA A 14 15.54 8.45 -6.58
N LEU A 15 14.99 8.60 -7.79
CA LEU A 15 13.63 9.11 -7.98
C LEU A 15 12.57 8.18 -7.35
N VAL A 16 12.72 6.86 -7.50
CA VAL A 16 11.84 5.88 -6.83
C VAL A 16 11.94 6.04 -5.30
N ARG A 17 13.15 6.17 -4.76
CA ARG A 17 13.39 6.37 -3.34
C ARG A 17 12.70 7.63 -2.81
N ASP A 18 12.89 8.76 -3.49
CA ASP A 18 12.32 10.05 -3.08
C ASP A 18 10.79 10.01 -3.12
N TYR A 19 10.21 9.38 -4.15
CA TYR A 19 8.77 9.15 -4.25
C TYR A 19 8.23 8.32 -3.08
N LEU A 20 8.86 7.19 -2.75
CA LEU A 20 8.42 6.33 -1.66
C LEU A 20 8.54 7.02 -0.30
N ILE A 21 9.62 7.78 -0.06
CA ILE A 21 9.76 8.60 1.14
C ILE A 21 8.63 9.64 1.23
N ALA A 22 8.33 10.34 0.13
CA ALA A 22 7.24 11.30 0.10
C ALA A 22 5.87 10.65 0.38
N ALA A 23 5.64 9.43 -0.11
CA ALA A 23 4.38 8.70 0.09
C ALA A 23 4.06 8.36 1.56
N HIS A 24 5.01 8.54 2.49
CA HIS A 24 4.78 8.42 3.93
C HIS A 24 4.02 9.62 4.55
N GLY A 25 3.75 10.69 3.79
CA GLY A 25 2.93 11.81 4.29
C GLY A 25 3.10 13.17 3.61
N ASN A 26 3.99 13.31 2.63
CA ASN A 26 4.15 14.55 1.88
C ASN A 26 3.33 14.49 0.58
N PHE A 27 2.03 14.80 0.68
CA PHE A 27 1.13 14.66 -0.46
C PHE A 27 1.49 15.58 -1.64
N GLU A 28 1.90 16.83 -1.37
CA GLU A 28 2.31 17.77 -2.41
C GLU A 28 3.50 17.25 -3.23
N GLU A 29 4.52 16.70 -2.55
CA GLU A 29 5.68 16.12 -3.25
C GLU A 29 5.29 14.84 -4.01
N VAL A 30 4.39 14.01 -3.48
CA VAL A 30 3.85 12.85 -4.21
C VAL A 30 3.20 13.27 -5.52
N GLN A 31 2.36 14.31 -5.50
CA GLN A 31 1.68 14.81 -6.70
C GLN A 31 2.68 15.32 -7.73
N LYS A 32 3.63 16.15 -7.30
CA LYS A 32 4.69 16.70 -8.16
C LYS A 32 5.54 15.60 -8.81
N LEU A 33 5.96 14.60 -8.03
CA LEU A 33 6.80 13.51 -8.55
C LEU A 33 6.03 12.63 -9.54
N ILE A 34 4.75 12.32 -9.28
CA ILE A 34 3.90 11.57 -10.22
C ILE A 34 3.58 12.37 -11.49
N GLU A 35 3.45 13.69 -11.40
CA GLU A 35 3.31 14.55 -12.59
C GLU A 35 4.59 14.55 -13.44
N GLN A 36 5.76 14.50 -12.80
CA GLN A 36 7.06 14.41 -13.47
C GLN A 36 7.29 13.04 -14.12
N GLU A 37 6.99 11.94 -13.43
CA GLU A 37 7.13 10.58 -13.92
C GLU A 37 5.90 9.72 -13.50
N PRO A 38 4.86 9.63 -14.36
CA PRO A 38 3.62 8.94 -14.04
C PRO A 38 3.79 7.45 -13.71
N ASP A 39 4.81 6.79 -14.26
CA ASP A 39 5.04 5.36 -14.02
C ASP A 39 5.51 5.07 -12.57
N LEU A 40 5.86 6.10 -11.78
CA LEU A 40 6.16 5.99 -10.34
C LEU A 40 5.00 5.40 -9.53
N VAL A 41 3.75 5.56 -9.99
CA VAL A 41 2.57 4.98 -9.33
C VAL A 41 2.65 3.45 -9.18
N HIS A 42 3.49 2.79 -9.99
CA HIS A 42 3.73 1.35 -9.95
C HIS A 42 5.11 0.97 -9.41
N ALA A 43 5.91 1.94 -8.97
CA ALA A 43 7.24 1.68 -8.46
C ALA A 43 7.19 0.97 -7.10
N VAL A 44 8.14 0.06 -6.93
CA VAL A 44 8.35 -0.70 -5.69
C VAL A 44 9.85 -0.72 -5.42
N MET A 45 10.25 -0.52 -4.16
CA MET A 45 11.64 -0.60 -3.71
C MET A 45 11.82 -1.75 -2.72
N ASN A 46 12.99 -2.38 -2.77
CA ASN A 46 13.48 -3.24 -1.70
C ASN A 46 14.40 -2.41 -0.81
N TRP A 47 13.99 -2.13 0.43
CA TRP A 47 14.79 -1.42 1.43
C TRP A 47 15.93 -2.29 2.02
N GLY A 48 15.85 -3.59 1.80
CA GLY A 48 16.82 -4.60 2.22
C GLY A 48 16.11 -5.86 2.75
N GLY A 49 16.57 -7.05 2.34
CA GLY A 49 15.98 -8.31 2.78
C GLY A 49 14.58 -8.53 2.19
N ASP A 50 13.60 -8.72 3.07
CA ASP A 50 12.18 -8.95 2.74
C ASP A 50 11.33 -7.66 2.88
N ASP A 51 11.96 -6.49 2.95
CA ASP A 51 11.30 -5.20 3.10
C ASP A 51 11.01 -4.55 1.75
N TRP A 52 9.91 -4.99 1.13
CA TRP A 52 9.43 -4.46 -0.14
C TRP A 52 8.29 -3.45 0.07
N GLU A 53 8.38 -2.30 -0.60
CA GLU A 53 7.41 -1.23 -0.42
C GLU A 53 7.04 -0.56 -1.74
N SER A 54 5.72 -0.38 -1.94
CA SER A 54 5.14 0.48 -2.96
C SER A 54 4.72 1.82 -2.35
N GLY A 55 4.44 2.85 -3.17
CA GLY A 55 3.96 4.13 -2.65
C GLY A 55 2.62 4.00 -1.92
N LEU A 56 1.77 3.07 -2.37
CA LEU A 56 0.52 2.76 -1.67
C LEU A 56 0.79 2.08 -0.32
N GLY A 57 1.80 1.20 -0.24
CA GLY A 57 2.25 0.57 1.01
C GLY A 57 2.78 1.58 2.03
N ALA A 58 3.57 2.56 1.57
CA ALA A 58 4.05 3.67 2.40
C ALA A 58 2.88 4.48 2.99
N ALA A 59 1.93 4.87 2.14
CA ALA A 59 0.74 5.60 2.58
C ALA A 59 -0.14 4.77 3.53
N ALA A 60 -0.28 3.46 3.26
CA ALA A 60 -1.12 2.56 4.04
C ALA A 60 -0.58 2.32 5.45
N HIS A 61 0.72 2.09 5.63
CA HIS A 61 1.25 1.81 6.96
C HIS A 61 1.36 3.07 7.85
N THR A 62 1.35 4.25 7.24
CA THR A 62 1.36 5.56 7.91
C THR A 62 -0.03 6.16 8.10
N GLY A 63 -1.08 5.57 7.52
CA GLY A 63 -2.46 6.05 7.65
C GLY A 63 -2.80 7.28 6.79
N ASN A 64 -1.98 7.59 5.77
CA ASN A 64 -2.20 8.74 4.88
C ASN A 64 -3.25 8.42 3.81
N ARG A 65 -4.52 8.45 4.22
CA ARG A 65 -5.67 8.16 3.35
C ARG A 65 -5.69 8.98 2.06
N ASP A 66 -5.48 10.29 2.13
CA ASP A 66 -5.55 11.18 0.96
C ASP A 66 -4.52 10.78 -0.11
N ILE A 67 -3.31 10.39 0.32
CA ILE A 67 -2.26 9.89 -0.57
C ILE A 67 -2.68 8.54 -1.16
N ALA A 68 -3.17 7.62 -0.33
CA ALA A 68 -3.59 6.29 -0.80
C ALA A 68 -4.72 6.36 -1.83
N GLU A 69 -5.75 7.17 -1.57
CA GLU A 69 -6.89 7.38 -2.48
C GLU A 69 -6.44 8.06 -3.79
N TYR A 70 -5.53 9.04 -3.72
CA TYR A 70 -4.92 9.63 -4.91
C TYR A 70 -4.16 8.60 -5.75
N LEU A 71 -3.32 7.79 -5.11
CA LEU A 71 -2.53 6.76 -5.79
C LEU A 71 -3.44 5.72 -6.46
N LEU A 72 -4.51 5.29 -5.79
CA LEU A 72 -5.52 4.39 -6.36
C LEU A 72 -6.22 5.03 -7.57
N ALA A 73 -6.59 6.31 -7.48
CA ALA A 73 -7.17 7.05 -8.61
C ALA A 73 -6.21 7.18 -9.81
N LYS A 74 -4.89 7.11 -9.56
CA LYS A 74 -3.84 7.04 -10.59
C LYS A 74 -3.50 5.63 -11.05
N GLY A 75 -4.18 4.60 -10.54
CA GLY A 75 -4.04 3.22 -10.97
C GLY A 75 -3.09 2.37 -10.12
N ALA A 76 -2.67 2.82 -8.93
CA ALA A 76 -1.94 1.98 -8.01
C ALA A 76 -2.69 0.67 -7.74
N ARG A 77 -1.96 -0.44 -7.60
CA ARG A 77 -2.55 -1.76 -7.36
C ARG A 77 -2.78 -1.94 -5.88
N MET A 78 -4.04 -2.08 -5.48
CA MET A 78 -4.41 -2.31 -4.09
C MET A 78 -3.93 -3.68 -3.61
N ASP A 79 -3.39 -3.71 -2.40
CA ASP A 79 -3.12 -4.93 -1.63
C ASP A 79 -4.03 -4.99 -0.39
N ILE A 80 -3.91 -6.08 0.38
CA ILE A 80 -4.70 -6.29 1.61
C ILE A 80 -4.40 -5.25 2.70
N PHE A 81 -3.19 -4.70 2.74
CA PHE A 81 -2.76 -3.72 3.75
C PHE A 81 -3.41 -2.37 3.50
N ALA A 82 -3.40 -1.91 2.24
CA ALA A 82 -4.11 -0.72 1.81
C ALA A 82 -5.62 -0.89 1.98
N ALA A 83 -6.18 -2.04 1.60
CA ALA A 83 -7.59 -2.35 1.84
C ALA A 83 -7.94 -2.27 3.34
N ALA A 84 -7.06 -2.76 4.21
CA ALA A 84 -7.27 -2.70 5.65
C ALA A 84 -7.21 -1.27 6.21
N MET A 85 -6.22 -0.47 5.79
CA MET A 85 -6.11 0.95 6.18
C MET A 85 -7.30 1.76 5.65
N LEU A 86 -7.74 1.50 4.42
CA LEU A 86 -8.85 2.22 3.80
C LEU A 86 -10.23 1.82 4.33
N GLY A 87 -10.33 0.74 5.11
CA GLY A 87 -11.59 0.27 5.68
C GLY A 87 -12.43 -0.60 4.73
N GLU A 88 -11.80 -1.19 3.72
CA GLU A 88 -12.43 -2.03 2.70
C GLU A 88 -12.76 -3.42 3.25
N LEU A 89 -13.70 -3.48 4.20
CA LEU A 89 -14.01 -4.66 5.01
C LEU A 89 -14.34 -5.90 4.18
N GLU A 90 -15.14 -5.76 3.13
CA GLU A 90 -15.56 -6.89 2.32
C GLU A 90 -14.40 -7.47 1.49
N ILE A 91 -13.43 -6.64 1.09
CA ILE A 91 -12.21 -7.09 0.42
C ILE A 91 -11.36 -7.88 1.41
N VAL A 92 -11.14 -7.34 2.61
CA VAL A 92 -10.35 -8.01 3.66
C VAL A 92 -10.97 -9.35 4.04
N LYS A 93 -12.27 -9.40 4.32
CA LYS A 93 -13.01 -10.65 4.60
C LYS A 93 -12.89 -11.65 3.48
N THR A 94 -13.03 -11.21 2.23
CA THR A 94 -12.95 -12.11 1.07
C THR A 94 -11.56 -12.72 0.95
N LEU A 95 -10.50 -11.92 1.11
CA LEU A 95 -9.12 -12.42 1.05
C LEU A 95 -8.83 -13.41 2.19
N LEU A 96 -9.21 -13.08 3.44
CA LEU A 96 -9.00 -13.96 4.59
C LEU A 96 -9.84 -15.24 4.53
N LYS A 97 -11.02 -15.21 3.88
CA LYS A 97 -11.80 -16.42 3.63
C LYS A 97 -11.03 -17.44 2.78
N TRP A 98 -10.33 -16.97 1.74
CA TRP A 98 -9.58 -17.85 0.84
C TRP A 98 -8.18 -18.16 1.34
N TYR A 99 -7.59 -17.24 2.09
CA TYR A 99 -6.26 -17.36 2.65
C TYR A 99 -6.30 -17.04 4.15
N PRO A 100 -6.76 -17.98 5.00
CA PRO A 100 -6.95 -17.72 6.43
C PRO A 100 -5.69 -17.23 7.14
N SER A 101 -4.52 -17.78 6.80
CA SER A 101 -3.23 -17.39 7.41
C SER A 101 -2.74 -15.99 7.02
N TRP A 102 -3.49 -15.26 6.19
CA TRP A 102 -3.11 -13.90 5.80
C TRP A 102 -3.35 -12.86 6.89
N ASP A 103 -4.02 -13.24 7.99
CA ASP A 103 -4.15 -12.41 9.19
C ASP A 103 -2.79 -12.16 9.89
N GLU A 104 -1.81 -13.03 9.65
CA GLU A 104 -0.43 -12.92 10.13
C GLU A 104 0.53 -12.21 9.17
N LEU A 105 0.06 -11.79 7.99
CA LEU A 105 0.90 -11.12 7.00
C LEU A 105 1.51 -9.82 7.54
N LYS A 106 2.72 -9.55 7.05
CA LYS A 106 3.48 -8.34 7.31
C LYS A 106 3.67 -7.57 6.01
N GLY A 107 3.36 -6.28 6.05
CA GLY A 107 3.59 -5.35 4.96
C GLY A 107 4.98 -4.72 5.06
N PRO A 108 5.16 -3.53 4.46
CA PRO A 108 6.41 -2.76 4.57
C PRO A 108 6.90 -2.68 6.01
N HIS A 109 8.21 -2.77 6.18
CA HIS A 109 8.90 -2.71 7.47
C HIS A 109 8.46 -3.78 8.48
N GLY A 110 7.91 -4.90 8.00
CA GLY A 110 7.40 -5.97 8.85
C GLY A 110 6.12 -5.61 9.61
N ILE A 111 5.43 -4.53 9.22
CA ILE A 111 4.27 -4.01 9.93
C ILE A 111 3.08 -4.95 9.75
N PRO A 112 2.45 -5.44 10.83
CA PRO A 112 1.34 -6.39 10.72
C PRO A 112 0.11 -5.80 10.02
N LEU A 113 -0.70 -6.66 9.38
CA LEU A 113 -2.00 -6.29 8.79
C LEU A 113 -2.90 -5.53 9.77
N LEU A 114 -2.98 -6.00 11.02
CA LEU A 114 -3.76 -5.35 12.09
C LEU A 114 -3.36 -3.88 12.31
N ARG A 115 -2.06 -3.56 12.18
CA ARG A 115 -1.59 -2.20 12.42
C ARG A 115 -2.02 -1.24 11.30
N HIS A 116 -2.10 -1.71 10.06
CA HIS A 116 -2.63 -0.94 8.93
C HIS A 116 -4.10 -0.56 9.16
N ALA A 117 -4.92 -1.51 9.61
CA ALA A 117 -6.30 -1.22 10.02
C ALA A 117 -6.34 -0.21 11.18
N ALA A 118 -5.45 -0.32 12.17
CA ALA A 118 -5.45 0.60 13.31
C ALA A 118 -5.09 2.05 12.96
N VAL A 119 -4.15 2.26 12.01
CA VAL A 119 -3.74 3.62 11.59
C VAL A 119 -4.74 4.28 10.63
N GLY A 120 -5.64 3.51 10.02
CA GLY A 120 -6.67 4.03 9.11
C GLY A 120 -7.80 4.85 9.78
N GLY A 121 -7.81 4.91 11.11
CA GLY A 121 -8.72 5.76 11.89
C GLY A 121 -10.16 5.25 11.94
N ALA A 122 -11.12 6.18 12.01
CA ALA A 122 -12.53 5.85 12.21
C ALA A 122 -13.12 5.01 11.06
N GLN A 123 -12.67 5.27 9.84
CA GLN A 123 -13.14 4.60 8.63
C GLN A 123 -12.73 3.12 8.57
N SER A 124 -11.58 2.76 9.15
CA SER A 124 -11.09 1.38 9.20
C SER A 124 -11.50 0.64 10.48
N ALA A 125 -12.24 1.26 11.39
CA ALA A 125 -12.69 0.64 12.64
C ALA A 125 -13.39 -0.72 12.43
N PRO A 126 -14.29 -0.90 11.44
CA PRO A 126 -14.91 -2.21 11.20
C PRO A 126 -13.90 -3.29 10.77
N VAL A 127 -12.84 -2.91 10.05
CA VAL A 127 -11.75 -3.85 9.70
C VAL A 127 -10.94 -4.19 10.93
N LEU A 128 -10.59 -3.20 11.74
CA LEU A 128 -9.84 -3.41 12.97
C LEU A 128 -10.57 -4.38 13.91
N GLU A 129 -11.87 -4.15 14.12
CA GLU A 129 -12.73 -5.00 14.94
C GLU A 129 -12.79 -6.43 14.41
N TYR A 130 -12.96 -6.60 13.10
CA TYR A 130 -12.98 -7.93 12.46
C TYR A 130 -11.64 -8.66 12.61
N LEU A 131 -10.52 -7.99 12.36
CA LEU A 131 -9.19 -8.60 12.52
C LEU A 131 -8.89 -8.95 13.99
N GLN A 132 -9.43 -8.20 14.95
CA GLN A 132 -9.32 -8.54 16.37
C GLN A 132 -10.19 -9.74 16.74
N SER A 133 -11.41 -9.84 16.20
CA SER A 133 -12.31 -10.95 16.53
C SER A 133 -11.75 -12.29 16.08
N ILE A 134 -11.19 -12.37 14.87
CA ILE A 134 -10.61 -13.62 14.36
C ILE A 134 -9.35 -14.04 15.13
N LYS A 135 -8.58 -13.10 15.70
CA LYS A 135 -7.42 -13.44 16.54
C LYS A 135 -7.80 -14.03 17.89
N LEU A 136 -8.96 -13.66 18.42
CA LEU A 136 -9.47 -14.20 19.67
C LEU A 136 -10.05 -15.62 19.52
N GLU A 137 -10.47 -16.01 18.32
CA GLU A 137 -10.99 -17.36 18.03
C GLU A 137 -9.89 -18.44 17.95
N VAL A 138 -8.62 -18.03 17.81
CA VAL A 138 -7.47 -18.94 17.62
C VAL A 138 -6.69 -19.18 18.92
N VAL A 139 -7.12 -18.60 20.05
CA VAL A 139 -6.52 -18.78 21.39
C VAL A 139 -7.31 -19.77 22.24
#